data_AF-A0A1B8UZE4-F1
#
_entry.id   AF-A0A1B8UZE4-F1
#
_cell.length_a   1.000
_cell.length_b   1.000
_cell.length_c   1.000
_cell.angle_alpha   90.00
_cell.angle_beta   90.00
_cell.angle_gamma   90.00
#
_symmetry.space_group_name_H-M   'P 1'
#
loop_
_entity.id
_entity.type
_entity.pdbx_description
1 polymer ?
#
loop_
_entity_poly.entity_id
_entity_poly.type
_entity_poly.pdbx_seq_one_letter_code
_entity_poly.pdbx_strand_id
1 'polypeptide(L)' 'MGQAPLLDDMNLDKSVRQMIDEAEQLDANAFDVMHLTLDNGNELVVVAITGEYLDPVAKVLEALREMREAKS' A
#
# COMPACT_ATOMS: atom_id res chain seq x y z
N MET A 1 -17.58 -17.76 -4.19
CA MET A 1 -17.68 -16.56 -5.05
C MET A 1 -17.32 -15.38 -4.17
N GLY A 2 -16.20 -14.73 -4.44
CA GLY A 2 -15.68 -13.62 -3.67
C GLY A 2 -14.47 -13.08 -4.43
N GLN A 3 -14.77 -12.37 -5.51
CA GLN A 3 -13.76 -11.72 -6.33
C GLN A 3 -13.16 -10.61 -5.46
N ALA A 4 -11.93 -10.80 -5.00
CA ALA A 4 -11.19 -9.72 -4.35
C ALA A 4 -11.18 -8.52 -5.33
N PRO A 5 -11.56 -7.30 -4.90
CA PRO A 5 -11.55 -6.16 -5.80
C PRO A 5 -10.12 -5.98 -6.29
N LEU A 6 -9.92 -6.21 -7.59
CA LEU A 6 -8.67 -5.95 -8.28
C LEU A 6 -8.55 -4.44 -8.37
N LEU A 7 -7.50 -3.90 -7.73
CA LEU A 7 -6.87 -2.62 -8.03
C LEU A 7 -7.86 -1.57 -8.52
N ASP A 8 -8.49 -0.85 -7.58
CA ASP A 8 -9.14 0.41 -7.89
C ASP A 8 -8.05 1.39 -8.35
N ASP A 9 -7.81 1.38 -9.66
CA ASP A 9 -7.06 2.42 -10.34
C ASP A 9 -7.73 3.76 -10.03
N MET A 10 -6.96 4.61 -9.35
CA MET A 10 -7.16 6.06 -9.32
C MET A 10 -8.39 6.57 -8.54
N ASN A 11 -8.31 6.52 -7.22
CA ASN A 11 -8.98 7.54 -6.41
C ASN A 11 -7.99 8.69 -6.15
N LEU A 12 -7.78 9.54 -7.18
CA LEU A 12 -6.87 10.70 -7.16
C LEU A 12 -7.20 11.72 -6.05
N ASP A 13 -8.43 11.69 -5.52
CA ASP A 13 -8.88 12.58 -4.44
C ASP A 13 -8.75 11.98 -3.03
N LYS A 14 -8.29 10.73 -2.91
CA LYS A 14 -8.17 10.06 -1.61
C LYS A 14 -6.82 10.36 -0.98
N SER A 15 -6.83 11.09 0.13
CA SER A 15 -5.63 11.34 0.91
C SER A 15 -5.12 10.07 1.60
N VAL A 16 -3.81 10.01 1.85
CA VAL A 16 -3.18 8.93 2.64
C VAL A 16 -3.89 8.74 3.99
N ARG A 17 -4.33 9.84 4.60
CA ARG A 17 -5.08 9.81 5.86
C ARG A 17 -6.41 9.07 5.73
N GLN A 18 -7.18 9.36 4.69
CA GLN A 18 -8.46 8.67 4.44
C GLN A 18 -8.25 7.17 4.19
N MET A 19 -7.18 6.78 3.49
CA MET A 19 -6.83 5.38 3.31
C MET A 19 -6.57 4.67 4.65
N ILE A 20 -5.84 5.30 5.56
CA ILE A 20 -5.59 4.73 6.90
C ILE A 20 -6.89 4.67 7.70
N ASP A 21 -7.65 5.77 7.75
CA ASP A 21 -8.91 5.85 8.50
C ASP A 21 -9.91 4.78 8.04
N GLU A 22 -10.00 4.50 6.74
CA GLU A 22 -10.85 3.44 6.20
C GLU A 22 -10.32 2.04 6.55
N ALA A 23 -9.01 1.81 6.44
CA ALA A 23 -8.39 0.55 6.80
C ALA A 23 -8.56 0.21 8.30
N GLU A 24 -8.55 1.22 9.18
CA GLU A 24 -8.81 1.06 10.61
C GLU A 24 -10.29 0.79 10.92
N GLN A 25 -11.21 1.30 10.10
CA GLN A 25 -12.66 1.12 10.28
C GLN A 25 -13.17 -0.21 9.72
N LEU A 26 -12.39 -0.89 8.89
CA LEU A 26 -12.74 -2.19 8.33
C LEU A 26 -12.56 -3.28 9.39
N ASP A 27 -13.63 -4.02 9.66
CA ASP A 27 -13.61 -5.25 10.49
C ASP A 27 -13.08 -6.47 9.70
N ALA A 28 -12.22 -6.21 8.72
CA ALA A 28 -11.68 -7.18 7.78
C ALA A 28 -10.26 -6.79 7.37
N ASN A 29 -9.47 -7.79 6.98
CA ASN A 29 -8.14 -7.56 6.42
C ASN A 29 -8.25 -6.72 5.14
N ALA A 30 -7.46 -5.64 5.08
CA ALA A 30 -7.38 -4.73 3.95
C ALA A 30 -5.97 -4.77 3.34
N PHE A 31 -5.90 -4.56 2.04
CA PHE A 31 -4.66 -4.36 1.30
C PHE A 31 -4.93 -3.25 0.28
N ASP A 32 -4.52 -2.03 0.63
CA ASP A 32 -4.73 -0.84 -0.18
C ASP A 32 -3.41 -0.28 -0.67
N VAL A 33 -3.38 0.16 -1.93
CA VAL A 33 -2.20 0.72 -2.57
C VAL A 33 -2.56 2.06 -3.20
N MET A 34 -1.74 3.07 -2.92
CA MET A 34 -1.82 4.38 -3.55
C MET A 34 -0.53 4.63 -4.33
N HIS A 35 -0.68 5.02 -5.59
CA HIS A 35 0.43 5.48 -6.42
C HIS A 35 0.27 6.97 -6.70
N LEU A 36 1.32 7.73 -6.41
CA LEU A 36 1.37 9.18 -6.53
C LEU A 36 2.60 9.58 -7.34
N THR A 37 2.43 10.48 -8.29
CA THR A 37 3.56 11.18 -8.91
C THR A 37 3.84 12.45 -8.11
N LEU A 38 5.07 12.61 -7.64
CA LEU A 38 5.53 13.77 -6.89
C LEU A 38 5.91 14.91 -7.84
N ASP A 39 5.89 16.15 -7.33
CA ASP A 39 6.21 17.36 -8.11
C ASP A 39 7.63 17.36 -8.69
N ASN A 40 8.54 16.60 -8.09
CA ASN A 40 9.91 16.43 -8.58
C ASN A 40 10.05 15.32 -9.65
N GLY A 41 8.93 14.75 -10.12
CA GLY A 41 8.90 13.67 -11.10
C GLY A 41 9.17 12.28 -10.53
N ASN A 42 9.42 12.16 -9.22
CA ASN A 42 9.56 10.85 -8.58
C ASN A 42 8.20 10.21 -8.35
N GLU A 43 8.18 8.88 -8.31
CA GLU A 43 7.00 8.10 -7.93
C GLU A 43 7.02 7.78 -6.44
N LEU A 44 5.86 7.90 -5.79
CA LEU A 44 5.61 7.50 -4.42
C LEU A 44 4.52 6.42 -4.41
N VAL A 45 4.84 5.27 -3.84
CA VAL A 45 3.89 4.20 -3.59
C VAL A 45 3.66 4.09 -2.08
N VAL A 46 2.41 4.16 -1.65
CA VAL A 46 1.98 3.96 -0.27
C VAL A 46 1.14 2.69 -0.21
N VAL A 47 1.39 1.83 0.77
CA VAL A 47 0.65 0.59 0.96
C VAL A 47 0.15 0.53 2.40
N ALA A 48 -1.16 0.32 2.58
CA ALA A 48 -1.80 0.10 3.88
C ALA A 48 -2.29 -1.36 3.94
N ILE A 49 -1.87 -2.10 4.98
CA ILE A 49 -2.18 -3.52 5.12
C ILE A 49 -2.64 -3.78 6.55
N THR A 50 -3.79 -4.42 6.71
CA THR A 50 -4.31 -4.84 8.02
C THR A 50 -4.47 -6.36 8.07
N GLY A 51 -4.09 -6.96 9.19
CA GLY A 51 -4.25 -8.40 9.42
C GLY A 51 -3.48 -8.89 10.66
N GLU A 52 -3.84 -10.08 11.14
CA GLU A 52 -3.30 -10.63 12.39
C GLU A 52 -1.82 -11.09 12.28
N TYR A 53 -1.32 -11.34 11.06
CA TYR A 53 0.03 -11.86 10.84
C TYR A 53 0.72 -11.19 9.63
N LEU A 54 1.32 -10.02 9.89
CA LEU A 54 1.98 -9.21 8.84
C LEU A 54 3.51 -9.36 8.77
N ASP A 55 4.12 -10.15 9.66
CA ASP A 55 5.58 -10.38 9.66
C ASP A 55 6.16 -10.83 8.31
N PRO A 56 5.54 -11.78 7.56
CA PRO A 56 6.06 -12.19 6.26
C PRO A 56 5.99 -11.06 5.23
N VAL A 57 4.93 -10.27 5.28
CA VAL A 57 4.72 -9.14 4.37
C VAL A 57 5.76 -8.06 4.63
N ALA A 58 6.00 -7.73 5.90
CA ALA A 58 7.05 -6.81 6.29
C ALA A 58 8.43 -7.27 5.78
N LYS A 59 8.76 -8.56 5.90
CA LYS A 59 10.01 -9.11 5.37
C LYS A 59 10.16 -8.96 3.86
N VAL A 60 9.08 -9.13 3.10
CA VAL A 60 9.10 -8.93 1.64
C VAL A 60 9.37 -7.46 1.31
N LEU A 61 8.73 -6.52 2.02
CA LEU A 61 8.94 -5.09 1.81
C LEU A 61 10.37 -4.65 2.16
N GLU A 62 10.94 -5.18 3.25
CA GLU A 62 12.34 -4.93 3.60
C GLU A 62 13.30 -5.48 2.54
N ALA A 63 13.06 -6.70 2.03
CA ALA A 63 13.87 -7.26 0.95
C ALA A 63 13.84 -6.40 -0.33
N LEU A 64 12.68 -5.84 -0.70
CA LEU A 64 12.56 -4.92 -1.82
C LEU A 64 13.38 -3.64 -1.61
N ARG A 65 13.39 -3.12 -0.38
CA ARG A 65 14.20 -1.97 -0.01
C ARG A 65 15.70 -2.28 -0.14
N GLU A 66 16.16 -3.39 0.42
CA GLU A 66 17.56 -3.81 0.33
C GLU A 66 18.02 -3.98 -1.13
N MET A 67 17.18 -4.56 -1.99
CA MET A 67 17.47 -4.72 -3.42
C MET A 67 17.59 -3.38 -4.16
N ARG A 68 16.82 -2.37 -3.77
CA ARG A 68 16.93 -1.01 -4.33
C ARG A 68 18.23 -0.35 -3.88
N GLU A 69 18.56 -0.46 -2.60
CA GLU A 69 19.78 0.12 -2.03
C GLU A 69 21.04 -0.54 -2.60
N ALA A 70 21.02 -1.86 -2.86
CA ALA A 70 22.12 -2.58 -3.50
C ALA A 70 22.37 -2.19 -4.98
N LYS A 71 21.42 -1.51 -5.63
CA LYS A 71 21.53 -1.06 -7.03
C LYS A 71 21.92 0.42 -7.17
N SER A 72 21.95 1.19 -6.08
CA SER A 72 22.40 2.59 -6.06
C SER A 72 23.88 2.69 -5.71
#